data_AF-A0A7G8BME1-F1
#
_entry.id   AF-A0A7G8BME1-F1
#
_cell.length_a   1.000
_cell.length_b   1.000
_cell.length_c   1.000
_cell.angle_alpha   90.00
_cell.angle_beta   90.00
_cell.angle_gamma   90.00
#
_symmetry.space_group_name_H-M   'P 1'
#
loop_
_entity.id
_entity.type
_entity.pdbx_description
1 polymer ?
#
loop_
_entity_poly.entity_id
_entity_poly.type
_entity_poly.pdbx_seq_one_letter_code
_entity_poly.pdbx_strand_id
1 'polypeptide(L)'
;MWSGTRLTFRGITRAIFARLRKKATANGISVDCPAGEAVKDGARIQWKYDPDAELLEVECVHAPFWIDRARINQRLSQEIEATVRADRAA
;
A
#
# COMPACT_ATOMS: atom_id res chain seq x y z
N MET A 1 -5.14 9.44 -20.91
CA MET A 1 -4.71 10.11 -19.66
C MET A 1 -4.73 9.05 -18.56
N TRP A 2 -3.58 8.46 -18.24
CA TRP A 2 -3.49 7.41 -17.20
C TRP A 2 -2.95 8.03 -15.92
N SER A 3 -3.83 8.68 -15.17
CA SER A 3 -3.52 9.13 -13.83
C SER A 3 -3.61 7.92 -12.91
N GLY A 4 -2.46 7.39 -12.46
CA GLY A 4 -2.43 6.41 -11.39
C GLY A 4 -3.11 7.01 -10.16
N THR A 5 -4.11 6.32 -9.61
CA THR A 5 -4.77 6.79 -8.39
C THR A 5 -3.80 6.62 -7.23
N ARG A 6 -3.30 7.75 -6.71
CA ARG A 6 -2.57 7.76 -5.44
C ARG A 6 -3.56 7.60 -4.29
N LEU A 7 -3.34 6.58 -3.49
CA LEU A 7 -4.07 6.32 -2.26
C LEU A 7 -3.25 6.87 -1.09
N THR A 8 -3.88 7.68 -0.26
CA THR A 8 -3.22 8.27 0.92
C THR A 8 -3.95 7.81 2.17
N PHE A 9 -3.21 7.21 3.09
CA PHE A 9 -3.70 6.73 4.37
C PHE A 9 -3.04 7.53 5.49
N ARG A 10 -3.84 7.99 6.46
CA ARG A 10 -3.37 8.79 7.61
C ARG A 10 -3.54 8.01 8.90
N GLY A 11 -2.71 8.29 9.90
CA GLY A 11 -2.68 7.57 11.17
C GLY A 11 -2.00 6.21 11.07
N ILE A 12 -1.06 6.05 10.14
CA ILE A 12 -0.22 4.86 10.02
C ILE A 12 0.97 5.04 10.96
N THR A 13 0.89 4.47 12.15
CA THR A 13 2.02 4.42 13.08
C THR A 13 3.11 3.46 12.58
N ARG A 14 4.33 3.54 13.12
CA ARG A 14 5.43 2.61 12.75
C ARG A 14 5.05 1.14 13.02
N ALA A 15 4.22 0.89 14.03
CA ALA A 15 3.70 -0.43 14.36
C ALA A 15 2.69 -0.92 13.31
N ILE A 16 1.76 -0.06 12.88
CA ILE A 16 0.82 -0.36 11.80
C ILE A 16 1.60 -0.63 10.51
N PHE A 17 2.56 0.23 10.16
CA PHE A 17 3.38 0.06 8.96
C PHE A 17 4.13 -1.28 8.98
N ALA A 18 4.72 -1.69 10.11
CA ALA A 18 5.38 -2.99 10.22
C ALA A 18 4.42 -4.19 10.01
N ARG A 19 3.17 -4.07 10.47
CA ARG A 19 2.12 -5.09 10.23
C ARG A 19 1.69 -5.12 8.76
N LEU A 20 1.50 -3.94 8.16
CA LEU A 20 1.21 -3.80 6.72
C LEU A 20 2.32 -4.40 5.88
N ARG A 21 3.58 -4.16 6.26
CA ARG A 21 4.77 -4.69 5.61
C ARG A 21 4.75 -6.21 5.57
N LYS A 22 4.54 -6.87 6.72
CA LYS A 22 4.42 -8.33 6.78
C LYS A 22 3.29 -8.87 5.90
N LYS A 23 2.13 -8.21 5.88
CA LYS A 23 0.98 -8.60 5.04
C LYS A 23 1.28 -8.38 3.55
N ALA A 24 1.89 -7.26 3.19
CA ALA A 24 2.31 -6.96 1.84
C ALA A 24 3.29 -8.03 1.35
N THR A 25 4.30 -8.40 2.15
CA THR A 25 5.25 -9.47 1.84
C THR A 25 4.55 -10.82 1.69
N ALA A 26 3.57 -11.14 2.55
CA ALA A 26 2.77 -12.36 2.42
C ALA A 26 1.94 -12.39 1.11
N ASN A 27 1.52 -11.20 0.65
CA ASN A 27 0.90 -11.01 -0.65
C ASN A 27 1.94 -10.85 -1.78
N GLY A 28 3.23 -11.12 -1.58
CA GLY A 28 4.26 -11.04 -2.62
C GLY A 28 4.67 -9.62 -3.04
N ILE A 29 4.38 -8.62 -2.21
CA ILE A 29 4.85 -7.24 -2.35
C ILE A 29 5.92 -7.01 -1.28
N SER A 30 7.20 -7.11 -1.66
CA SER A 30 8.30 -6.84 -0.73
C SER A 30 8.38 -5.36 -0.43
N VAL A 31 7.98 -4.98 0.78
CA VAL A 31 8.09 -3.63 1.30
C VAL A 31 9.29 -3.62 2.24
N ASP A 32 10.50 -3.41 1.73
CA ASP A 32 11.71 -3.44 2.58
C ASP A 32 11.98 -2.08 3.24
N CYS A 33 11.64 -1.01 2.52
CA CYS A 33 11.91 0.38 2.89
C CYS A 33 10.63 1.19 3.14
N PRO A 34 10.70 2.28 3.94
CA PRO A 34 9.58 3.21 4.14
C PRO A 34 9.06 3.79 2.83
N ALA A 35 9.94 4.06 1.88
CA ALA A 35 9.59 4.42 0.51
C ALA A 35 10.25 3.45 -0.46
N GLY A 36 9.54 3.08 -1.52
CA GLY A 36 10.04 2.13 -2.49
C GLY A 36 9.03 1.83 -3.58
N GLU A 37 9.43 0.94 -4.49
CA GLU A 37 8.56 0.38 -5.50
C GLU A 37 8.69 -1.13 -5.56
N ALA A 38 7.59 -1.81 -5.83
CA ALA A 38 7.56 -3.23 -6.11
C ALA A 38 6.84 -3.45 -7.43
N VAL A 39 7.29 -4.48 -8.14
CA VAL A 39 6.61 -4.99 -9.32
C VAL A 39 6.01 -6.34 -8.96
N LYS A 40 4.70 -6.46 -9.09
CA LYS A 40 3.96 -7.69 -8.90
C LYS A 40 3.06 -7.96 -10.11
N ASP A 41 3.20 -9.13 -10.73
CA ASP A 41 2.39 -9.54 -11.89
C ASP A 41 2.39 -8.51 -13.05
N GLY A 42 3.49 -7.75 -13.18
CA GLY A 42 3.62 -6.65 -14.16
C GLY A 42 3.01 -5.32 -13.70
N ALA A 43 2.30 -5.28 -12.57
CA ALA A 43 1.87 -4.05 -11.94
C ALA A 43 2.99 -3.46 -11.06
N ARG A 44 3.38 -2.22 -11.33
CA ARG A 44 4.31 -1.45 -10.52
C ARG A 44 3.54 -0.62 -9.50
N ILE A 45 3.80 -0.88 -8.23
CA ILE A 45 3.23 -0.17 -7.09
C ILE A 45 4.38 0.55 -6.39
N GLN A 46 4.23 1.85 -6.22
CA GLN A 46 5.09 2.70 -5.41
C GLN A 46 4.42 2.95 -4.07
N TRP A 47 5.20 3.05 -3.00
CA TRP A 47 4.73 3.51 -1.70
C TRP A 47 5.72 4.48 -1.08
N LYS A 48 5.20 5.34 -0.21
CA LYS A 48 5.96 6.30 0.57
C LYS A 48 5.32 6.43 1.95
N TYR A 49 6.07 6.01 2.96
CA TYR A 49 5.70 6.11 4.36
C TYR A 49 6.46 7.25 5.02
N ASP A 50 5.71 8.16 5.61
CA ASP A 50 6.19 9.26 6.44
C ASP A 50 5.86 8.96 7.91
N PRO A 51 6.86 8.63 8.74
CA PRO A 51 6.65 8.31 10.14
C PRO A 51 6.33 9.53 11.01
N ASP A 52 6.73 10.74 10.59
CA ASP A 52 6.49 11.98 11.33
C ASP A 52 5.06 12.48 11.10
N ALA A 53 4.57 12.36 9.86
CA ALA A 53 3.20 12.68 9.49
C ALA A 53 2.21 11.51 9.69
N GLU A 54 2.69 10.33 10.11
CA GLU A 54 1.94 9.07 10.20
C GLU A 54 1.13 8.78 8.93
N LEU A 55 1.77 8.98 7.78
CA LEU A 55 1.10 9.03 6.49
C LEU A 55 1.73 8.03 5.53
N LEU A 56 0.88 7.19 4.93
CA LEU A 56 1.28 6.21 3.92
C LEU A 56 0.63 6.56 2.59
N GLU A 57 1.44 6.92 1.61
CA GLU A 57 1.03 7.06 0.22
C GLU A 57 1.34 5.78 -0.53
N VAL A 58 0.39 5.29 -1.33
CA VAL A 58 0.56 4.14 -2.22
C VAL A 58 0.02 4.51 -3.59
N GLU A 59 0.80 4.30 -4.63
CA GLU A 59 0.46 4.68 -5.99
C GLU A 59 0.73 3.52 -6.96
N CYS A 60 -0.27 3.16 -7.76
CA CYS A 60 -0.07 2.21 -8.86
C CYS A 60 0.41 2.97 -10.11
N VAL A 61 1.73 3.01 -10.29
CA VAL A 61 2.40 3.69 -11.42
C VAL A 61 2.07 3.01 -12.74
N HIS A 62 2.10 1.69 -12.74
CA HIS A 62 1.89 0.89 -13.93
C HIS A 62 1.04 -0.32 -13.59
N ALA A 63 0.06 -0.61 -14.43
CA ALA A 63 -0.56 -1.92 -14.45
C ALA A 63 -0.82 -2.30 -15.91
N PRO A 64 -0.61 -3.58 -16.27
CA PRO A 64 -1.00 -4.10 -17.58
C PRO A 64 -2.51 -3.93 -17.81
N PHE A 65 -2.93 -3.93 -19.06
CA PHE A 65 -4.35 -3.78 -19.42
C PHE A 65 -5.22 -4.94 -18.91
N TRP A 66 -4.64 -6.13 -18.68
CA TRP A 66 -5.32 -7.29 -18.11
C TRP A 66 -5.47 -7.24 -16.58
N ILE A 67 -4.79 -6.30 -15.91
CA ILE A 67 -4.88 -6.11 -14.47
C ILE A 67 -5.79 -4.93 -14.18
N ASP A 68 -6.87 -5.22 -13.46
CA ASP A 68 -7.76 -4.19 -12.98
C ASP A 68 -7.11 -3.40 -11.82
N ARG A 69 -6.68 -2.18 -12.14
CA ARG A 69 -6.10 -1.24 -11.14
C ARG A 69 -7.07 -0.97 -10.01
N ALA A 70 -8.37 -0.90 -10.29
CA ALA A 70 -9.37 -0.66 -9.26
C ALA A 70 -9.42 -1.83 -8.27
N ARG A 71 -9.25 -3.07 -8.75
CA ARG A 71 -9.22 -4.25 -7.88
C ARG A 71 -7.96 -4.32 -7.01
N ILE A 72 -6.80 -3.95 -7.55
CA ILE A 72 -5.56 -3.84 -6.75
C ILE A 72 -5.71 -2.75 -5.68
N ASN A 73 -6.18 -1.57 -6.08
CA ASN A 73 -6.42 -0.45 -5.18
C ASN A 73 -7.45 -0.82 -4.10
N GLN A 74 -8.54 -1.50 -4.47
CA GLN A 74 -9.56 -1.92 -3.52
C GLN A 74 -9.00 -2.92 -2.50
N ARG A 75 -8.19 -3.90 -2.94
CA ARG A 75 -7.53 -4.84 -2.01
C ARG A 75 -6.55 -4.12 -1.08
N LEU A 76 -5.69 -3.26 -1.62
CA LEU A 76 -4.74 -2.48 -0.82
C LEU A 76 -5.48 -1.61 0.20
N SER A 77 -6.50 -0.87 -0.22
CA SER A 77 -7.31 -0.04 0.67
C SER A 77 -8.00 -0.86 1.75
N GLN A 78 -8.65 -1.97 1.40
CA GLN A 78 -9.30 -2.85 2.37
C GLN A 78 -8.31 -3.42 3.39
N GLU A 79 -7.13 -3.83 2.93
CA GLU A 79 -6.12 -4.46 3.78
C GLU A 79 -5.45 -3.43 4.71
N ILE A 80 -5.21 -2.22 4.21
CA ILE A 80 -4.70 -1.11 5.00
C ILE A 80 -5.74 -0.66 6.03
N GLU A 81 -6.97 -0.43 5.61
CA GLU A 81 -8.07 -0.01 6.48
C GLU A 81 -8.38 -1.07 7.55
N ALA A 82 -8.38 -2.36 7.20
CA ALA A 82 -8.55 -3.44 8.16
C ALA A 82 -7.42 -3.48 9.20
N THR A 83 -6.18 -3.23 8.79
CA THR A 83 -5.03 -3.20 9.71
C THR A 83 -5.10 -1.98 10.65
N VAL A 84 -5.46 -0.81 10.13
CA VAL A 84 -5.67 0.41 10.93
C VAL A 84 -6.81 0.21 11.93
N ARG A 85 -7.91 -0.40 11.49
CA ARG A 85 -9.06 -0.69 12.36
C ARG A 85 -8.72 -1.69 13.46
N ALA A 86 -7.95 -2.73 13.13
CA ALA A 86 -7.50 -3.72 14.11
C ALA A 86 -6.53 -3.12 15.14
N ASP A 87 -5.73 -2.13 14.74
CA ASP A 87 -4.83 -1.41 15.66
C ASP A 87 -5.60 -0.49 16.61
N ARG A 88 -6.62 0.24 16.11
CA ARG A 88 -7.49 1.07 16.94
C ARG A 88 -8.39 0.30 17.91
N ALA A 89 -8.57 -0.99 17.69
CA ALA A 89 -9.39 -1.87 18.52
C ALA A 89 -8.58 -2.65 19.57
N ALA A 90 -7.25 -2.50 19.57
CA ALA A 90 -6.31 -3.13 20.51
C ALA A 90 -5.83 -2.12 21.55
#